data_AF-A0A3N0G1R9-F1
#
_entry.id   AF-A0A3N0G1R9-F1
#
_cell.length_a   1.000
_cell.length_b   1.000
_cell.length_c   1.000
_cell.angle_alpha   90.00
_cell.angle_beta   90.00
_cell.angle_gamma   90.00
#
_symmetry.space_group_name_H-M   'P 1'
#
loop_
_entity.id
_entity.type
_entity.pdbx_description
1 polymer ?
#
loop_
_entity_poly.entity_id
_entity_poly.type
_entity_poly.pdbx_seq_one_letter_code
_entity_poly.pdbx_strand_id
1 'polypeptide(L)' 'MRHSIGHSQPSSKITTGALVTELNSSDTEGADWVSDNGELTLAGDWLTQSGLLTPPFSIEALPGRIMIRAEPGAMLA' A
#
# COMPACT_ATOMS: atom_id res chain seq x y z
N MET A 1 5.53 -59.91 -3.85
CA MET A 1 6.30 -59.06 -2.91
C MET A 1 6.68 -57.77 -3.63
N ARG A 2 5.93 -56.67 -3.37
CA ARG A 2 6.31 -55.24 -3.31
C ARG A 2 7.05 -54.58 -4.51
N HIS A 3 6.80 -53.36 -4.99
CA HIS A 3 6.08 -52.16 -4.50
C HIS A 3 5.61 -51.31 -5.70
N SER A 4 4.48 -50.62 -5.52
CA SER A 4 4.09 -49.44 -6.30
C SER A 4 4.90 -48.22 -5.82
N ILE A 5 5.48 -47.44 -6.73
CA ILE A 5 5.97 -46.09 -6.42
C ILE A 5 5.16 -45.08 -7.22
N GLY A 6 4.31 -44.34 -6.51
CA GLY A 6 3.49 -43.28 -7.05
C GLY A 6 4.34 -42.06 -7.41
N HIS A 7 4.14 -41.54 -8.61
CA HIS A 7 4.49 -40.16 -8.93
C HIS A 7 3.34 -39.26 -8.50
N SER A 8 3.26 -38.94 -7.21
CA SER A 8 2.42 -37.84 -6.74
C SER A 8 3.18 -36.54 -6.97
N GLN A 9 2.66 -35.73 -7.91
CA GLN A 9 3.03 -34.33 -8.10
C GLN A 9 3.08 -33.61 -6.73
N PRO A 10 4.10 -32.80 -6.40
CA PRO A 10 4.10 -32.07 -5.15
C PRO A 10 2.97 -31.03 -5.18
N SER A 11 1.89 -31.33 -4.47
CA SER A 11 0.89 -30.32 -4.13
C SER A 11 1.60 -29.30 -3.25
N SER A 12 1.87 -28.10 -3.75
CA SER A 12 2.27 -26.97 -2.93
C SER A 12 1.22 -26.79 -1.84
N LYS A 13 1.49 -27.36 -0.66
CA LYS A 13 0.66 -27.19 0.53
C LYS A 13 0.92 -25.78 1.05
N ILE A 14 0.31 -24.81 0.38
CA ILE A 14 0.11 -23.48 0.94
C ILE A 14 -0.65 -23.70 2.25
N THR A 15 0.06 -23.58 3.37
CA THR A 15 -0.52 -23.77 4.70
C THR A 15 -1.09 -22.42 5.11
N THR A 16 -2.33 -22.38 5.61
CA THR A 16 -3.01 -21.13 5.98
C THR A 16 -2.15 -20.25 6.89
N GLY A 17 -1.33 -20.81 7.77
CA GLY A 17 -0.35 -20.03 8.57
C GLY A 17 0.77 -19.36 7.76
N ALA A 18 1.21 -19.95 6.64
CA ALA A 18 2.16 -19.33 5.71
C ALA A 18 1.52 -18.20 4.90
N LEU A 19 0.23 -18.32 4.53
CA LEU A 19 -0.53 -17.21 3.95
C LEU A 19 -0.71 -16.06 4.95
N VAL A 20 -0.97 -16.37 6.22
CA VAL A 20 -1.18 -15.34 7.25
C VAL A 20 0.11 -14.54 7.52
N THR A 21 1.29 -15.14 7.35
CA THR A 21 2.56 -14.41 7.43
C THR A 21 2.90 -13.64 6.15
N GLU A 22 2.57 -14.17 4.97
CA GLU A 22 2.74 -13.46 3.69
C GLU A 22 1.76 -12.27 3.53
N LEU A 23 0.56 -12.37 4.10
CA LEU A 23 -0.42 -11.27 4.16
C LEU A 23 -0.11 -10.24 5.26
N ASN A 24 0.85 -10.52 6.14
CA ASN A 24 1.25 -9.64 7.24
C ASN A 24 2.65 -9.03 7.01
N SER A 25 3.16 -9.06 5.78
CA SER A 25 4.41 -8.40 5.38
C SER A 25 4.18 -7.30 4.34
N SER A 26 3.16 -6.47 4.53
CA SER A 26 3.12 -5.15 3.92
C SER A 26 3.03 -4.13 5.04
N ASP A 27 4.18 -3.90 5.69
CA ASP A 27 4.36 -2.76 6.58
C ASP A 27 3.96 -1.50 5.81
N THR A 28 2.89 -0.84 6.23
CA THR A 28 2.50 0.53 5.81
C THR A 28 2.05 0.74 4.36
N GLU A 29 1.24 -0.17 3.81
CA GLU A 29 0.49 0.12 2.58
C GLU A 29 -0.62 1.16 2.85
N GLY A 30 -0.27 2.44 2.65
CA GLY A 30 -1.17 3.53 2.25
C GLY A 30 -2.59 3.49 2.81
N ALA A 31 -2.75 3.56 4.14
CA ALA A 31 -4.08 3.57 4.72
C ALA A 31 -4.57 5.02 4.83
N ASP A 32 -5.48 5.39 3.95
CA ASP A 32 -6.24 6.64 4.06
C ASP A 32 -7.28 6.46 5.19
N TRP A 33 -7.14 7.21 6.30
CA TRP A 33 -8.04 7.10 7.45
C TRP A 33 -8.85 8.37 7.62
N VAL A 34 -10.17 8.22 7.82
CA VAL A 34 -11.03 9.31 8.27
C VAL A 34 -11.29 9.11 9.77
N SER A 35 -10.79 10.05 10.57
CA SER A 35 -11.02 10.09 12.01
C SER A 35 -12.46 10.46 12.34
N ASP A 36 -12.91 10.15 13.56
CA ASP A 36 -14.27 10.45 14.03
C ASP A 36 -14.61 11.95 14.03
N ASN A 37 -13.58 12.81 14.06
CA ASN A 37 -13.70 14.26 13.95
C ASN A 37 -13.79 14.77 12.49
N GLY A 38 -13.77 13.86 11.51
CA GLY A 38 -13.81 14.18 10.08
C GLY A 38 -12.44 14.52 9.46
N GLU A 39 -11.33 14.29 10.15
CA GLU A 39 -9.98 14.49 9.60
C GLU A 39 -9.56 13.33 8.70
N LEU A 40 -9.15 13.63 7.46
CA LEU A 40 -8.55 12.66 6.55
C LEU A 40 -7.03 12.68 6.70
N THR A 41 -6.47 11.54 7.12
CA THR A 41 -5.03 11.30 7.17
C THR A 41 -4.62 10.46 5.97
N LEU A 42 -3.72 11.00 5.14
CA LEU A 42 -3.05 10.28 4.06
C LEU A 42 -1.60 10.01 4.51
N ALA A 43 -1.20 8.74 4.59
CA ALA A 43 0.11 8.35 5.08
C ALA A 43 0.71 7.22 4.23
N GLY A 44 2.03 7.18 4.12
CA GLY A 44 2.76 6.12 3.42
C GLY A 44 3.96 6.65 2.66
N ASP A 45 4.92 5.77 2.41
CA ASP A 45 6.20 6.11 1.78
C ASP A 45 6.02 6.74 0.39
N TRP A 46 5.00 6.32 -0.35
CA TRP A 46 4.66 6.92 -1.64
C TRP A 46 4.43 8.44 -1.55
N LEU A 47 3.74 8.92 -0.50
CA LEU A 47 3.46 10.34 -0.33
C LEU A 47 4.74 11.14 -0.08
N THR A 48 5.67 10.59 0.72
CA THR A 48 6.99 11.19 0.96
C THR A 48 7.88 11.14 -0.29
N GLN A 49 7.91 10.02 -1.01
CA GLN A 49 8.74 9.82 -2.21
C GLN A 49 8.25 10.63 -3.41
N SER A 50 6.96 10.95 -3.47
CA SER A 50 6.37 11.72 -4.57
C SER A 50 6.87 13.18 -4.65
N GLY A 51 7.41 13.72 -3.55
CA GLY A 51 7.75 15.15 -3.44
C GLY A 51 6.53 16.07 -3.47
N LEU A 52 5.31 15.53 -3.48
CA LEU A 52 4.06 16.28 -3.61
C LEU A 52 3.76 17.16 -2.39
N LEU A 53 4.28 16.77 -1.22
CA LEU A 53 4.19 17.53 0.02
C LEU A 53 5.40 18.46 0.25
N THR A 54 6.30 18.61 -0.70
CA THR A 54 7.40 19.59 -0.59
C THR A 54 6.83 20.99 -0.73
N PRO A 55 6.89 21.85 0.31
CA PRO A 55 6.32 23.19 0.21
C PRO A 55 7.09 24.06 -0.81
N PRO A 56 6.41 24.93 -1.55
CA PRO A 56 4.97 25.16 -1.51
C PRO A 56 4.15 24.12 -2.29
N PHE A 57 3.02 23.70 -1.71
CA PHE A 57 2.00 22.88 -2.34
C PHE A 57 0.61 23.44 -2.05
N SER A 58 -0.36 23.11 -2.90
CA SER A 58 -1.77 23.49 -2.76
C SER A 58 -2.67 22.25 -2.62
N ILE A 59 -3.75 22.40 -1.85
CA ILE A 59 -4.78 21.37 -1.65
C ILE A 59 -6.13 21.93 -2.08
N GLU A 60 -6.82 21.23 -2.97
CA GLU A 60 -8.15 21.57 -3.45
C GLU A 60 -9.13 20.43 -3.12
N ALA A 61 -10.26 20.78 -2.50
CA ALA A 61 -11.39 19.86 -2.28
C ALA A 61 -12.48 20.12 -3.34
N LEU A 62 -12.81 19.09 -4.13
CA LEU A 62 -13.92 19.11 -5.07
C LEU A 62 -14.92 17.99 -4.73
N PRO A 63 -16.15 18.03 -5.26
CA PRO A 63 -17.10 16.93 -5.07
C PRO A 63 -16.50 15.58 -5.47
N GLY A 64 -16.36 14.67 -4.49
CA GLY A 64 -15.84 13.32 -4.68
C GLY A 64 -14.32 13.19 -4.89
N ARG A 65 -13.53 14.26 -4.72
CA ARG A 65 -12.07 14.20 -4.89
C ARG A 65 -11.31 15.28 -4.11
N ILE A 66 -10.14 14.91 -3.59
CA ILE A 66 -9.14 15.84 -3.06
C ILE A 66 -7.96 15.84 -4.02
N MET A 67 -7.43 17.02 -4.34
CA MET A 67 -6.31 17.18 -5.26
C MET A 67 -5.19 17.93 -4.56
N ILE A 68 -4.03 17.30 -4.49
CA ILE A 68 -2.78 17.90 -3.97
C ILE A 68 -1.92 18.24 -5.18
N ARG A 69 -1.37 19.46 -5.23
CA ARG A 69 -0.52 19.94 -6.33
C ARG A 69 0.77 20.52 -5.78
N ALA A 70 1.91 20.03 -6.26
CA ALA A 70 3.18 20.71 -6.08
C ALA A 70 3.20 21.98 -6.94
N GLU A 71 3.65 23.10 -6.40
CA GLU A 71 3.75 24.33 -7.18
C GLU A 71 4.91 24.24 -8.19
N PRO A 72 4.79 24.78 -9.42
CA PRO A 72 5.77 24.63 -10.51
C PRO A 72 7.21 25.11 -10.25
N GLY A 73 7.51 25.67 -9.08
CA GLY A 73 8.86 26.07 -8.66
C GLY A 73 9.55 25.11 -7.66
N ALA A 74 8.83 24.12 -7.11
CA ALA A 74 9.38 23.13 -6.18
C ALA A 74 9.82 21.82 -6.87
N MET A 75 9.41 21.63 -8.14
CA MET A 75 9.66 20.41 -8.91
C MET A 75 10.95 20.49 -9.74
N LEU A 76 12.00 21.14 -9.23
CA LEU A 76 13.36 21.10 -9.83
C LEU A 76 14.42 21.11 -8.71
N ALA A 77 14.72 19.93 -8.17
CA ALA A 77 16.00 19.59 -7.56
C ALA A 77 16.23 18.08 -7.67
#